data_AF-A0A2V2FHK6-F1
#
_entry.id   AF-A0A2V2FHK6-F1
#
_cell.length_a   1.000
_cell.length_b   1.000
_cell.length_c   1.000
_cell.angle_alpha   90.00
_cell.angle_beta   90.00
_cell.angle_gamma   90.00
#
_symmetry.space_group_name_H-M   'P 1'
#
loop_
_entity.id
_entity.type
_entity.pdbx_description
1 polymer ?
#
loop_
_entity_poly.entity_id
_entity_poly.type
_entity_poly.pdbx_seq_one_letter_code
_entity_poly.pdbx_strand_id
1 'polypeptide(L)' 'MPREKELYRENLALLREEFGDVLTAELKPVAKYLGMDYRTLKQMDVFVRDSKRVSLPKVARMLS' A
#
# COMPACT_ATOMS: atom_id res chain seq x y z
N MET A 1 8.87 -13.30 14.95
CA MET A 1 7.51 -13.63 14.49
C MET A 1 7.55 -14.01 13.00
N PRO A 2 7.40 -15.29 12.63
CA PRO A 2 7.35 -15.74 11.22
C PRO A 2 6.11 -15.24 10.49
N ARG A 3 4.96 -15.21 11.18
CA ARG A 3 3.63 -14.92 10.63
C ARG A 3 3.46 -13.50 10.08
N GLU A 4 4.01 -12.49 10.75
CA GLU A 4 3.98 -11.08 10.27
C GLU A 4 4.76 -10.91 8.95
N LYS A 5 5.86 -11.65 8.77
CA LYS A 5 6.65 -11.60 7.54
C LYS A 5 5.93 -12.28 6.38
N GLU A 6 5.16 -13.32 6.65
CA GLU A 6 4.33 -14.00 5.66
C GLU A 6 3.18 -13.11 5.21
N LEU A 7 2.41 -12.55 6.15
CA LEU A 7 1.32 -11.60 5.85
C LEU A 7 1.83 -10.40 5.05
N TYR A 8 3.00 -9.86 5.40
CA TYR A 8 3.60 -8.76 4.65
C TYR A 8 3.89 -9.14 3.19
N ARG A 9 4.43 -10.35 2.96
CA ARG A 9 4.73 -10.83 1.61
C ARG A 9 3.46 -11.09 0.81
N GLU A 10 2.44 -11.68 1.43
CA GLU A 10 1.14 -11.92 0.82
C GLU A 10 0.47 -10.60 0.43
N ASN A 11 0.37 -9.65 1.36
CA ASN A 11 -0.20 -8.34 1.12
C ASN A 11 0.56 -7.57 0.03
N LEU A 12 1.90 -7.65 0.03
CA LEU A 12 2.71 -7.01 -1.01
C LEU A 12 2.51 -7.66 -2.38
N ALA A 13 2.37 -8.99 -2.44
CA ALA A 13 2.11 -9.70 -3.69
C ALA A 13 0.76 -9.30 -4.27
N LEU A 14 -0.31 -9.26 -3.45
CA LEU A 14 -1.63 -8.82 -3.87
C LEU A 14 -1.63 -7.38 -4.40
N LEU A 15 -0.91 -6.47 -3.74
CA LEU A 15 -0.78 -5.09 -4.22
C LEU A 15 0.00 -5.00 -5.54
N ARG A 16 0.99 -5.87 -5.77
CA ARG A 16 1.74 -5.91 -7.04
C ARG A 16 0.94 -6.53 -8.18
N GLU A 17 0.08 -7.50 -7.89
CA GLU A 17 -0.84 -8.06 -8.88
C GLU A 17 -1.85 -7.00 -9.35
N GLU A 18 -2.39 -6.20 -8.41
CA GLU A 18 -3.38 -5.16 -8.72
C GLU A 18 -2.78 -3.92 -9.41
N PHE A 19 -1.64 -3.42 -8.91
CA PHE A 19 -1.06 -2.15 -9.36
C PHE A 19 0.12 -2.31 -10.33
N GLY A 20 0.48 -3.55 -10.66
CA GLY A 20 1.67 -3.91 -11.42
C GLY A 20 2.92 -4.06 -10.55
N ASP A 21 4.01 -4.59 -11.12
CA ASP A 21 5.30 -4.77 -10.44
C ASP A 21 6.06 -3.44 -10.24
N VAL A 22 5.34 -2.46 -9.69
CA VAL A 22 5.83 -1.13 -9.34
C VAL A 22 5.86 -1.01 -7.82
N LEU A 23 6.83 -0.26 -7.31
CA LEU A 23 6.94 -0.01 -5.86
C LEU A 23 5.99 1.08 -5.36
N THR A 24 5.34 1.79 -6.29
CA THR A 24 4.51 2.95 -5.98
C THR A 24 3.26 3.00 -6.86
N ALA A 25 2.13 3.40 -6.28
CA ALA A 25 0.86 3.54 -6.97
C ALA A 25 0.23 4.91 -6.70
N GLU A 26 -0.78 5.27 -7.50
CA GLU A 26 -1.55 6.49 -7.26
C GLU A 26 -2.44 6.37 -6.02
N LEU A 27 -2.71 7.50 -5.37
CA LEU A 27 -3.48 7.53 -4.13
C LEU A 27 -4.91 7.00 -4.28
N LYS A 28 -5.63 7.48 -5.30
CA LYS A 28 -7.07 7.15 -5.45
C LYS A 28 -7.30 5.67 -5.73
N PRO A 29 -6.55 5.01 -6.65
CA PRO A 29 -6.68 3.58 -6.87
C PRO A 29 -6.39 2.75 -5.61
N VAL A 30 -5.33 3.10 -4.86
CA VAL A 30 -4.98 2.41 -3.61
C VAL A 30 -6.07 2.58 -2.56
N ALA A 31 -6.59 3.80 -2.37
CA ALA A 31 -7.69 4.04 -1.43
C ALA A 31 -8.93 3.21 -1.79
N LYS A 32 -9.26 3.13 -3.08
CA LYS A 32 -10.38 2.34 -3.60
C LYS A 32 -10.19 0.85 -3.34
N TYR A 33 -9.01 0.30 -3.62
CA TYR A 33 -8.69 -1.11 -3.37
C TYR A 33 -8.83 -1.47 -1.89
N LEU A 34 -8.36 -0.58 -1.02
CA LEU A 34 -8.44 -0.74 0.42
C LEU A 34 -9.85 -0.49 1.00
N GLY A 35 -10.82 -0.10 0.17
CA GLY A 35 -12.18 0.23 0.62
C GLY A 35 -12.26 1.43 1.57
N MET A 36 -11.28 2.35 1.52
CA MET A 36 -11.19 3.49 2.43
C MET A 36 -11.21 4.83 1.71
N ASP A 37 -11.59 5.88 2.44
CA ASP A 37 -11.53 7.26 1.92
C ASP A 37 -10.08 7.68 1.65
N TYR A 38 -9.84 8.30 0.50
CA TYR A 38 -8.51 8.81 0.14
C TYR A 38 -7.98 9.86 1.12
N ARG A 39 -8.85 10.57 1.85
CA ARG A 39 -8.50 11.51 2.93
C ARG A 39 -7.91 10.79 4.13
N THR A 40 -8.46 9.62 4.47
CA THR A 40 -7.93 8.75 5.53
C THR A 40 -6.55 8.26 5.12
N LEU A 41 -6.42 7.74 3.89
CA LEU A 41 -5.12 7.29 3.37
C LEU A 41 -4.10 8.44 3.30
N LYS A 42 -4.55 9.69 3.07
CA LYS A 42 -3.70 10.89 3.07
C LYS A 42 -3.08 11.24 4.43
N GLN A 43 -3.70 10.82 5.53
CA GLN A 43 -3.20 11.06 6.87
C GLN A 43 -2.15 10.02 7.32
N MET A 44 -1.91 9.00 6.50
CA MET A 44 -1.03 7.87 6.83
C MET A 44 0.38 8.08 6.30
N ASP A 45 1.38 7.51 6.98
CA ASP A 45 2.78 7.49 6.51
C ASP A 45 2.97 6.40 5.44
N VAL A 46 2.32 6.61 4.30
CA VAL A 46 2.40 5.71 3.13
C VAL A 46 2.90 6.42 1.88
N PHE A 47 3.08 7.74 1.92
CA PHE A 47 3.52 8.52 0.76
C PHE A 47 5.02 8.41 0.51
N VAL A 48 5.38 8.55 -0.75
CA VAL A 48 6.76 8.75 -1.19
C VAL A 48 7.10 10.22 -1.02
N ARG A 49 8.28 10.52 -0.47
CA ARG A 49 8.76 11.89 -0.24
C ARG A 49 8.71 12.69 -1.55
N ASP A 50 8.18 13.91 -1.47
CA ASP A 50 8.04 14.83 -2.60
C ASP A 50 7.19 14.32 -3.77
N SER A 51 6.32 13.32 -3.53
CA SER A 51 5.42 12.75 -4.53
C SER A 51 3.99 12.62 -4.04
N LYS A 52 3.03 12.64 -4.96
CA LYS A 52 1.61 12.34 -4.70
C LYS A 52 1.32 10.83 -4.73
N ARG A 53 2.36 10.00 -4.87
CA ARG A 53 2.26 8.54 -4.96
C ARG A 53 2.43 7.87 -3.60
N VAL A 54 1.81 6.71 -3.48
CA VAL A 54 1.80 5.86 -2.30
C VAL A 54 2.80 4.73 -2.50
N SER A 55 3.54 4.37 -1.45
CA SER A 55 4.46 3.23 -1.42
C SER A 55 3.68 1.96 -1.09
N LEU A 56 3.63 1.02 -2.04
CA LEU A 56 2.98 -0.28 -1.83
C LEU A 56 3.60 -1.07 -0.67
N PRO A 57 4.94 -1.07 -0.47
CA PRO A 57 5.55 -1.66 0.72
C PRO A 57 5.06 -1.07 2.05
N LYS A 58 4.88 0.26 2.13
CA LYS A 58 4.37 0.90 3.36
C LYS A 58 2.90 0.54 3.60
N VAL A 59 2.10 0.47 2.52
CA VAL A 59 0.71 0.02 2.58
C VAL A 59 0.61 -1.45 3.01
N ALA A 60 1.40 -2.34 2.39
CA ALA A 60 1.44 -3.76 2.75
C ALA A 60 1.76 -3.97 4.23
N ARG A 61 2.71 -3.18 4.76
CA ARG A 61 3.11 -3.23 6.17
C ARG A 61 2.02 -2.78 7.13
N MET A 62 1.11 -1.91 6.71
CA MET A 62 -0.04 -1.54 7.54
C MET A 62 -1.13 -2.62 7.58
N LEU A 63 -1.19 -3.46 6.55
CA LEU A 63 -2.19 -4.53 6.43
C LEU A 63 -1.77 -5.82 7.14
N SER A 64 -0.54 -5.87 7.64
CA SER A 64 0.09 -7.01 8.32
C SER A 64 0.14 -6.79 9.82
#